data_AF-K2NJC3-F1
#
_entry.id   AF-K2NJC3-F1
#
_cell.length_a   1.000
_cell.length_b   1.000
_cell.length_c   1.000
_cell.angle_alpha   90.00
_cell.angle_beta   90.00
_cell.angle_gamma   90.00
#
_symmetry.space_group_name_H-M   'P 1'
#
loop_
_entity.id
_entity.type
_entity.pdbx_description
1 polymer ?
#
loop_
_entity_poly.entity_id
_entity_poly.type
_entity_poly.pdbx_seq_one_letter_code
_entity_poly.pdbx_strand_id
1 'polypeptide(L)'
;MGLSIKGSGARVHVNVISSMLDSGALEFAGHFGASSQILVVGSKLVTTSSYAIHFLRFTFDVNTTLLLLDNYIVGNSYAVYFSNGVIVDGGGIIVKGNTLKATERDDGMESSVCAYAVRVRNGGYIDVENNTMGAVNGVYLFGDNTLSSAGLLRVAECNFVGSMAFLDSALVYVDGSVTLQGGAQWRLTGNSVGAASILSISYAQHKIQLSDSGTTVALAKNRQVVSRLSFANFLSSNIVVTSPARFVVGCNLRGDEEVSYHGVFPEDVVVFSCGTCNDDAACYMPGTESVDRSSCSCSCKDGWHGASCLPFEVPDTFVPPVAERAVDGDTSCVVNQTLTNLTLNMWKTHHCYVC
;
A
#
# COMPACT_ATOMS: atom_id res chain seq x y z
N MET A 1 3.83 -25.97 4.90
CA MET A 1 4.37 -25.36 6.14
C MET A 1 4.49 -23.87 5.89
N GLY A 2 4.19 -23.00 6.87
CA GLY A 2 4.34 -21.54 6.74
C GLY A 2 5.38 -20.98 7.72
N LEU A 3 5.67 -19.68 7.62
CA LEU A 3 6.53 -18.95 8.56
C LEU A 3 5.67 -17.99 9.38
N SER A 4 5.85 -17.95 10.70
CA SER A 4 5.08 -17.06 11.59
C SER A 4 6.00 -16.23 12.46
N ILE A 5 5.78 -14.92 12.49
CA ILE A 5 6.49 -13.94 13.31
C ILE A 5 5.50 -13.36 14.32
N LYS A 6 5.79 -13.55 15.61
CA LYS A 6 4.86 -13.21 16.70
C LYS A 6 5.40 -12.09 17.59
N GLY A 7 4.67 -10.99 17.66
CA GLY A 7 4.93 -9.87 18.57
C GLY A 7 4.40 -10.16 19.98
N SER A 8 5.19 -9.82 21.00
CA SER A 8 4.91 -10.11 22.40
C SER A 8 4.50 -8.91 23.25
N GLY A 9 4.49 -7.68 22.70
CA GLY A 9 4.50 -6.47 23.53
C GLY A 9 5.74 -5.62 23.32
N ALA A 10 6.88 -6.27 23.07
CA ALA A 10 8.17 -5.60 23.02
C ALA A 10 8.42 -4.88 21.70
N ARG A 11 9.30 -3.86 21.74
CA ARG A 11 9.88 -3.25 20.54
C ARG A 11 10.75 -4.27 19.82
N VAL A 12 10.56 -4.41 18.52
CA VAL A 12 11.36 -5.31 17.68
C VAL A 12 11.80 -4.64 16.39
N HIS A 13 12.93 -5.12 15.85
CA HIS A 13 13.35 -4.84 14.49
C HIS A 13 13.45 -6.18 13.76
N VAL A 14 12.60 -6.39 12.78
CA VAL A 14 12.47 -7.64 12.02
C VAL A 14 12.83 -7.36 10.57
N ASN A 15 13.74 -8.15 10.02
CA ASN A 15 14.14 -8.03 8.63
C ASN A 15 14.08 -9.40 7.93
N VAL A 16 13.21 -9.51 6.94
CA VAL A 16 13.03 -10.68 6.08
C VAL A 16 13.55 -10.31 4.70
N ILE A 17 14.76 -10.76 4.38
CA ILE A 17 15.45 -10.43 3.12
C ILE A 17 15.52 -11.69 2.26
N SER A 18 15.20 -11.57 0.97
CA SER A 18 15.46 -12.59 -0.04
C SER A 18 14.95 -14.00 0.34
N SER A 19 13.75 -14.06 0.90
CA SER A 19 13.12 -15.32 1.31
C SER A 19 12.30 -15.93 0.18
N MET A 20 12.24 -17.26 0.12
CA MET A 20 11.40 -17.99 -0.83
C MET A 20 10.44 -18.90 -0.08
N LEU A 21 9.16 -18.84 -0.44
CA LEU A 21 8.13 -19.72 0.10
C LEU A 21 7.24 -20.20 -1.04
N ASP A 22 7.27 -21.51 -1.32
CA ASP A 22 6.49 -22.15 -2.40
C ASP A 22 5.19 -22.82 -1.87
N SER A 23 4.96 -22.80 -0.56
CA SER A 23 3.73 -23.29 0.07
C SER A 23 3.53 -22.66 1.46
N GLY A 24 2.28 -22.52 1.90
CA GLY A 24 1.96 -21.86 3.18
C GLY A 24 1.96 -20.33 3.08
N ALA A 25 2.00 -19.64 4.21
CA ALA A 25 1.96 -18.18 4.27
C ALA A 25 3.06 -17.63 5.20
N LEU A 26 3.43 -16.37 4.98
CA LEU A 26 4.17 -15.56 5.93
C LEU A 26 3.15 -14.83 6.83
N GLU A 27 3.08 -15.25 8.09
CA GLU A 27 2.11 -14.73 9.05
C GLU A 27 2.77 -13.81 10.07
N PHE A 28 2.18 -12.64 10.30
CA PHE A 28 2.51 -11.75 11.39
C PHE A 28 1.35 -11.73 12.38
N ALA A 29 1.64 -11.99 13.65
CA ALA A 29 0.60 -12.05 14.69
C ALA A 29 1.05 -11.42 16.01
N GLY A 30 0.08 -11.00 16.81
CA GLY A 30 0.33 -10.44 18.13
C GLY A 30 0.60 -8.94 18.11
N HIS A 31 1.28 -8.48 19.16
CA HIS A 31 1.47 -7.05 19.43
C HIS A 31 2.94 -6.63 19.27
N PHE A 32 3.17 -5.65 18.41
CA PHE A 32 4.49 -5.06 18.18
C PHE A 32 4.53 -3.71 18.90
N GLY A 33 5.38 -3.60 19.92
CA GLY A 33 5.45 -2.43 20.79
C GLY A 33 5.98 -1.19 20.07
N ALA A 34 5.91 -0.03 20.74
CA ALA A 34 6.22 1.26 20.14
C ALA A 34 7.57 1.29 19.42
N SER A 35 7.61 1.99 18.28
CA SER A 35 8.81 2.12 17.43
C SER A 35 9.38 0.80 16.91
N SER A 36 8.53 -0.22 16.76
CA SER A 36 8.92 -1.46 16.07
C SER A 36 9.10 -1.20 14.57
N GLN A 37 9.90 -2.04 13.94
CA GLN A 37 10.14 -1.99 12.50
C GLN A 37 10.09 -3.40 11.93
N ILE A 38 9.32 -3.57 10.87
CA ILE A 38 9.23 -4.83 10.12
C ILE A 38 9.53 -4.51 8.67
N LEU A 39 10.54 -5.19 8.12
CA LEU A 39 10.93 -5.12 6.73
C LEU A 39 10.79 -6.50 6.10
N VAL A 40 10.10 -6.57 4.97
CA VAL A 40 10.10 -7.72 4.05
C VAL A 40 10.53 -7.19 2.69
N VAL A 41 11.68 -7.66 2.21
CA VAL A 41 12.29 -7.13 0.99
C VAL A 41 12.85 -8.22 0.09
N GLY A 42 12.66 -8.03 -1.22
CA GLY A 42 13.24 -8.90 -2.25
C GLY A 42 12.80 -10.36 -2.17
N SER A 43 11.68 -10.65 -1.51
CA SER A 43 11.21 -12.01 -1.23
C SER A 43 10.23 -12.50 -2.29
N LYS A 44 10.23 -13.81 -2.54
CA LYS A 44 9.31 -14.50 -3.45
C LYS A 44 8.38 -15.42 -2.65
N LEU A 45 7.12 -15.04 -2.50
CA LEU A 45 6.12 -15.76 -1.73
C LEU A 45 4.99 -16.18 -2.68
N VAL A 46 4.97 -17.45 -3.08
CA VAL A 46 3.98 -17.98 -4.01
C VAL A 46 3.29 -19.16 -3.35
N THR A 47 1.96 -19.07 -3.19
CA THR A 47 1.21 -20.07 -2.45
C THR A 47 -0.17 -20.31 -3.05
N THR A 48 -0.69 -21.51 -2.84
CA THR A 48 -2.08 -21.88 -3.10
C THR A 48 -3.01 -21.60 -1.91
N SER A 49 -2.44 -21.10 -0.80
CA SER A 49 -3.22 -20.67 0.37
C SER A 49 -4.01 -19.40 0.03
N SER A 50 -5.13 -19.15 0.71
CA SER A 50 -5.94 -17.94 0.52
C SER A 50 -5.14 -16.64 0.57
N TYR A 51 -4.02 -16.62 1.29
CA TYR A 51 -3.15 -15.46 1.41
C TYR A 51 -1.67 -15.86 1.38
N ALA A 52 -0.81 -14.99 0.84
CA ALA A 52 0.65 -15.17 0.87
C ALA A 52 1.30 -14.47 2.08
N ILE A 53 0.90 -13.23 2.36
CA ILE A 53 1.22 -12.55 3.63
C ILE A 53 -0.06 -12.29 4.39
N HIS A 54 -0.09 -12.66 5.67
CA HIS A 54 -1.26 -12.49 6.52
C HIS A 54 -0.93 -11.85 7.86
N PHE A 55 -1.64 -10.77 8.16
CA PHE A 55 -1.59 -10.08 9.44
C PHE A 55 -2.81 -10.50 10.25
N LEU A 56 -2.59 -11.44 11.17
CA LEU A 56 -3.61 -12.10 11.98
C LEU A 56 -3.48 -11.68 13.45
N ARG A 57 -4.53 -11.04 13.99
CA ARG A 57 -4.51 -10.45 15.34
C ARG A 57 -3.27 -9.57 15.55
N PHE A 58 -2.94 -8.84 14.48
CA PHE A 58 -1.78 -7.99 14.38
C PHE A 58 -2.12 -6.60 14.90
N THR A 59 -1.28 -6.07 15.79
CA THR A 59 -1.42 -4.70 16.31
C THR A 59 -0.08 -4.00 16.36
N PHE A 60 -0.10 -2.74 15.92
CA PHE A 60 0.99 -1.80 16.06
C PHE A 60 0.68 -0.83 17.19
N ASP A 61 1.67 -0.61 18.04
CA ASP A 61 1.69 0.53 18.94
C ASP A 61 2.23 1.77 18.20
N VAL A 62 2.37 2.89 18.91
CA VAL A 62 2.72 4.18 18.30
C VAL A 62 4.06 4.17 17.55
N ASN A 63 4.13 4.92 16.45
CA ASN A 63 5.34 5.15 15.64
C ASN A 63 5.99 3.86 15.09
N THR A 64 5.19 2.86 14.75
CA THR A 64 5.67 1.60 14.20
C THR A 64 5.74 1.65 12.67
N THR A 65 6.70 0.94 12.06
CA THR A 65 6.88 0.90 10.61
C THR A 65 6.80 -0.51 10.04
N LEU A 66 6.01 -0.70 8.99
CA LEU A 66 6.00 -1.91 8.15
C LEU A 66 6.42 -1.53 6.73
N LEU A 67 7.40 -2.24 6.18
CA LEU A 67 7.92 -2.04 4.84
C LEU A 67 7.81 -3.36 4.07
N LEU A 68 7.03 -3.38 3.00
CA LEU A 68 7.00 -4.45 2.00
C LEU A 68 7.59 -3.89 0.71
N LEU A 69 8.85 -4.21 0.43
CA LEU A 69 9.62 -3.60 -0.66
C LEU A 69 10.05 -4.63 -1.70
N ASP A 70 9.80 -4.37 -2.97
CA ASP A 70 10.37 -5.14 -4.10
C ASP A 70 10.16 -6.66 -4.01
N ASN A 71 9.02 -7.10 -3.47
CA ASN A 71 8.68 -8.51 -3.34
C ASN A 71 7.85 -9.03 -4.52
N TYR A 72 7.90 -10.33 -4.74
CA TYR A 72 6.98 -11.05 -5.63
C TYR A 72 6.04 -11.90 -4.79
N ILE A 73 4.78 -11.46 -4.65
CA ILE A 73 3.80 -12.03 -3.72
C ILE A 73 2.58 -12.49 -4.51
N VAL A 74 2.27 -13.79 -4.42
CA VAL A 74 1.13 -14.41 -5.08
C VAL A 74 0.41 -15.30 -4.07
N GLY A 75 -0.80 -14.90 -3.70
CA GLY A 75 -1.71 -15.73 -2.91
C GLY A 75 -2.91 -16.17 -3.75
N ASN A 76 -3.75 -17.02 -3.19
CA ASN A 76 -4.93 -17.50 -3.89
C ASN A 76 -6.01 -16.41 -3.97
N SER A 77 -6.54 -15.99 -2.83
CA SER A 77 -7.57 -14.94 -2.74
C SER A 77 -6.95 -13.55 -2.49
N TYR A 78 -5.84 -13.48 -1.74
CA TYR A 78 -5.18 -12.23 -1.36
C TYR A 78 -3.65 -12.32 -1.46
N ALA A 79 -2.97 -11.33 -2.04
CA ALA A 79 -1.50 -11.31 -1.94
C ALA A 79 -1.07 -10.90 -0.52
N VAL A 80 -1.64 -9.80 -0.01
CA VAL A 80 -1.42 -9.31 1.36
C VAL A 80 -2.78 -9.13 2.03
N TYR A 81 -2.96 -9.71 3.22
CA TYR A 81 -4.23 -9.65 3.94
C TYR A 81 -4.08 -9.17 5.39
N PHE A 82 -4.74 -8.06 5.72
CA PHE A 82 -4.94 -7.59 7.08
C PHE A 82 -6.35 -7.95 7.55
N SER A 83 -6.44 -9.11 8.21
CA SER A 83 -7.74 -9.69 8.63
C SER A 83 -8.35 -9.06 9.88
N ASN A 84 -7.61 -8.19 10.57
CA ASN A 84 -8.06 -7.45 11.74
C ASN A 84 -7.89 -5.95 11.50
N GLY A 85 -8.55 -5.14 12.34
CA GLY A 85 -8.47 -3.68 12.28
C GLY A 85 -7.04 -3.18 12.21
N VAL A 86 -6.66 -2.58 11.08
CA VAL A 86 -5.33 -1.97 10.91
C VAL A 86 -5.34 -0.62 11.61
N ILE A 87 -4.46 -0.44 12.61
CA ILE A 87 -4.32 0.85 13.31
C ILE A 87 -2.90 1.34 13.10
N VAL A 88 -2.76 2.53 12.50
CA VAL A 88 -1.50 3.25 12.33
C VAL A 88 -1.61 4.55 13.12
N ASP A 89 -0.87 4.63 14.23
CA ASP A 89 -0.87 5.76 15.15
C ASP A 89 0.53 6.39 15.19
N GLY A 90 0.77 7.32 14.27
CA GLY A 90 2.14 7.68 13.87
C GLY A 90 2.89 6.51 13.20
N GLY A 91 4.05 6.79 12.61
CA GLY A 91 4.77 5.81 11.79
C GLY A 91 4.02 5.48 10.50
N GLY A 92 4.19 4.27 9.95
CA GLY A 92 3.48 3.93 8.72
C GLY A 92 3.70 2.55 8.11
N ILE A 93 2.87 2.24 7.12
CA ILE A 93 2.94 1.02 6.31
C ILE A 93 3.28 1.44 4.87
N ILE A 94 4.37 0.93 4.32
CA ILE A 94 4.77 1.16 2.93
C ILE A 94 4.77 -0.17 2.20
N VAL A 95 4.04 -0.22 1.10
CA VAL A 95 4.01 -1.33 0.15
C VAL A 95 4.47 -0.76 -1.18
N LYS A 96 5.75 -0.95 -1.52
CA LYS A 96 6.38 -0.31 -2.67
C LYS A 96 7.17 -1.27 -3.57
N GLY A 97 7.04 -1.09 -4.88
CA GLY A 97 7.86 -1.83 -5.86
C GLY A 97 7.49 -3.31 -6.01
N ASN A 98 6.41 -3.78 -5.38
CA ASN A 98 6.07 -5.19 -5.35
C ASN A 98 5.31 -5.62 -6.60
N THR A 99 5.40 -6.92 -6.92
CA THR A 99 4.39 -7.62 -7.71
C THR A 99 3.41 -8.32 -6.78
N LEU A 100 2.13 -7.94 -6.80
CA LEU A 100 1.09 -8.45 -5.89
C LEU A 100 -0.04 -9.09 -6.68
N LYS A 101 -0.27 -10.39 -6.55
CA LYS A 101 -1.33 -11.08 -7.31
C LYS A 101 -2.22 -11.98 -6.46
N ALA A 102 -3.50 -12.02 -6.83
CA ALA A 102 -4.44 -13.05 -6.42
C ALA A 102 -4.81 -13.90 -7.65
N THR A 103 -4.87 -15.22 -7.49
CA THR A 103 -5.12 -16.16 -8.60
C THR A 103 -6.58 -16.55 -8.76
N GLU A 104 -7.32 -16.64 -7.66
CA GLU A 104 -8.75 -16.92 -7.61
C GLU A 104 -9.56 -15.71 -8.08
N ARG A 105 -10.76 -15.98 -8.61
CA ARG A 105 -11.66 -14.97 -9.21
C ARG A 105 -13.11 -15.42 -9.06
N ASP A 106 -13.47 -15.96 -7.92
CA ASP A 106 -14.72 -16.69 -7.76
C ASP A 106 -15.77 -15.80 -7.08
N ASP A 107 -15.38 -15.09 -6.02
CA ASP A 107 -16.32 -14.36 -5.16
C ASP A 107 -16.29 -12.83 -5.38
N GLY A 108 -15.33 -12.32 -6.15
CA GLY A 108 -15.19 -10.91 -6.49
C GLY A 108 -14.47 -10.08 -5.43
N MET A 109 -14.08 -10.70 -4.31
CA MET A 109 -13.37 -10.06 -3.20
C MET A 109 -11.85 -10.15 -3.34
N GLU A 110 -11.36 -10.99 -4.24
CA GLU A 110 -9.95 -11.32 -4.36
C GLU A 110 -9.12 -10.08 -4.73
N SER A 111 -8.02 -9.85 -4.02
CA SER A 111 -7.30 -8.58 -4.12
C SER A 111 -5.80 -8.66 -3.92
N SER A 112 -5.08 -7.67 -4.46
CA SER A 112 -3.64 -7.54 -4.22
C SER A 112 -3.36 -7.18 -2.77
N VAL A 113 -4.13 -6.26 -2.18
CA VAL A 113 -4.08 -5.91 -0.76
C VAL A 113 -5.50 -5.84 -0.21
N CYS A 114 -5.83 -6.66 0.80
CA CYS A 114 -7.10 -6.56 1.52
C CYS A 114 -6.85 -6.09 2.96
N ALA A 115 -7.61 -5.09 3.41
CA ALA A 115 -7.51 -4.57 4.77
C ALA A 115 -8.88 -4.33 5.41
N TYR A 116 -9.03 -4.81 6.64
CA TYR A 116 -10.22 -4.60 7.44
C TYR A 116 -10.07 -3.39 8.38
N ALA A 117 -11.11 -2.55 8.42
CA ALA A 117 -11.31 -1.47 9.38
C ALA A 117 -10.06 -0.60 9.63
N VAL A 118 -9.53 -0.01 8.55
CA VAL A 118 -8.29 0.77 8.55
C VAL A 118 -8.46 2.07 9.30
N ARG A 119 -7.61 2.33 10.30
CA ARG A 119 -7.55 3.57 11.07
C ARG A 119 -6.15 4.16 11.00
N VAL A 120 -6.02 5.32 10.37
CA VAL A 120 -4.75 6.04 10.26
C VAL A 120 -4.89 7.38 10.97
N ARG A 121 -4.02 7.65 11.95
CA ARG A 121 -4.12 8.86 12.77
C ARG A 121 -2.78 9.40 13.20
N ASN A 122 -2.82 10.64 13.70
CA ASN A 122 -1.69 11.33 14.34
C ASN A 122 -0.46 11.40 13.42
N GLY A 123 -0.66 11.81 12.17
CA GLY A 123 0.39 11.86 11.14
C GLY A 123 0.87 10.49 10.62
N GLY A 124 0.23 9.40 11.04
CA GLY A 124 0.48 8.07 10.49
C GLY A 124 0.16 7.98 9.00
N TYR A 125 0.77 7.03 8.30
CA TYR A 125 0.56 6.86 6.86
C TYR A 125 0.49 5.40 6.41
N ILE A 126 -0.30 5.15 5.37
CA ILE A 126 -0.27 3.92 4.57
C ILE A 126 -0.03 4.33 3.12
N ASP A 127 1.05 3.85 2.52
CA ASP A 127 1.45 4.17 1.16
C ASP A 127 1.60 2.89 0.33
N VAL A 128 0.77 2.77 -0.71
CA VAL A 128 0.83 1.70 -1.71
C VAL A 128 1.31 2.32 -3.01
N GLU A 129 2.61 2.25 -3.26
CA GLU A 129 3.27 3.01 -4.32
C GLU A 129 3.99 2.11 -5.33
N ASN A 130 3.92 2.43 -6.62
CA ASN A 130 4.76 1.81 -7.65
C ASN A 130 4.70 0.27 -7.65
N ASN A 131 3.51 -0.32 -7.43
CA ASN A 131 3.32 -1.77 -7.45
C ASN A 131 2.74 -2.23 -8.80
N THR A 132 3.12 -3.44 -9.20
CA THR A 132 2.43 -4.19 -10.27
C THR A 132 1.42 -5.13 -9.64
N MET A 133 0.14 -4.89 -9.89
CA MET A 133 -0.97 -5.56 -9.22
C MET A 133 -1.86 -6.32 -10.22
N GLY A 134 -2.33 -7.50 -9.83
CA GLY A 134 -3.26 -8.29 -10.65
C GLY A 134 -4.16 -9.19 -9.81
N ALA A 135 -5.45 -8.87 -9.76
CA ALA A 135 -6.47 -9.55 -8.95
C ALA A 135 -7.87 -9.13 -9.45
N VAL A 136 -8.94 -9.43 -8.71
CA VAL A 136 -10.23 -8.77 -8.97
C VAL A 136 -10.16 -7.30 -8.55
N ASN A 137 -9.59 -7.00 -7.37
CA ASN A 137 -9.41 -5.64 -6.87
C ASN A 137 -7.94 -5.35 -6.53
N GLY A 138 -7.51 -4.10 -6.66
CA GLY A 138 -6.15 -3.70 -6.28
C GLY A 138 -6.01 -3.66 -4.76
N VAL A 139 -6.62 -2.65 -4.15
CA VAL A 139 -6.74 -2.46 -2.70
C VAL A 139 -8.21 -2.62 -2.31
N TYR A 140 -8.50 -3.58 -1.45
CA TYR A 140 -9.83 -3.84 -0.93
C TYR A 140 -9.93 -3.35 0.51
N LEU A 141 -10.77 -2.35 0.76
CA LEU A 141 -11.03 -1.78 2.07
C LEU A 141 -12.38 -2.27 2.58
N PHE A 142 -12.35 -3.09 3.64
CA PHE A 142 -13.55 -3.70 4.22
C PHE A 142 -13.92 -3.07 5.56
N GLY A 143 -15.20 -2.83 5.81
CA GLY A 143 -15.71 -2.30 7.07
C GLY A 143 -15.51 -0.79 7.24
N ASP A 144 -15.51 -0.32 8.49
CA ASP A 144 -15.41 1.11 8.80
C ASP A 144 -13.95 1.58 8.87
N ASN A 145 -13.59 2.43 7.91
CA ASN A 145 -12.26 3.01 7.76
C ASN A 145 -12.27 4.48 8.21
N THR A 146 -11.19 4.93 8.86
CA THR A 146 -11.08 6.29 9.40
C THR A 146 -9.67 6.85 9.21
N LEU A 147 -9.58 8.04 8.62
CA LEU A 147 -8.35 8.82 8.58
C LEU A 147 -8.58 10.09 9.41
N SER A 148 -7.71 10.36 10.38
CA SER A 148 -7.90 11.49 11.31
C SER A 148 -6.57 12.13 11.68
N SER A 149 -6.58 13.35 12.23
CA SER A 149 -5.38 13.99 12.80
C SER A 149 -4.16 13.91 11.86
N ALA A 150 -4.30 14.44 10.64
CA ALA A 150 -3.30 14.37 9.57
C ALA A 150 -2.91 12.96 9.09
N GLY A 151 -3.74 11.93 9.33
CA GLY A 151 -3.52 10.59 8.78
C GLY A 151 -3.54 10.57 7.24
N LEU A 152 -2.67 9.78 6.63
CA LEU A 152 -2.54 9.67 5.17
C LEU A 152 -2.79 8.24 4.68
N LEU A 153 -3.68 8.07 3.69
CA LEU A 153 -3.76 6.86 2.87
C LEU A 153 -3.43 7.21 1.43
N ARG A 154 -2.48 6.53 0.79
CA ARG A 154 -2.09 6.79 -0.59
C ARG A 154 -2.02 5.49 -1.38
N VAL A 155 -2.60 5.51 -2.58
CA VAL A 155 -2.41 4.49 -3.62
C VAL A 155 -1.97 5.22 -4.88
N ALA A 156 -0.71 5.06 -5.25
CA ALA A 156 -0.12 5.89 -6.28
C ALA A 156 0.86 5.15 -7.19
N GLU A 157 0.95 5.64 -8.43
CA GLU A 157 1.93 5.15 -9.42
C GLU A 157 1.87 3.63 -9.65
N CYS A 158 0.76 2.99 -9.31
CA CYS A 158 0.61 1.56 -9.45
C CYS A 158 0.09 1.20 -10.84
N ASN A 159 0.51 0.04 -11.33
CA ASN A 159 -0.05 -0.59 -12.52
C ASN A 159 -0.97 -1.74 -12.09
N PHE A 160 -2.28 -1.59 -12.26
CA PHE A 160 -3.26 -2.58 -11.86
C PHE A 160 -4.03 -3.14 -13.05
N VAL A 161 -4.11 -4.47 -13.12
CA VAL A 161 -4.99 -5.17 -14.05
C VAL A 161 -6.03 -5.95 -13.25
N GLY A 162 -7.27 -5.47 -13.32
CA GLY A 162 -8.43 -6.10 -12.70
C GLY A 162 -8.98 -7.28 -13.50
N SER A 163 -10.12 -7.80 -13.04
CA SER A 163 -10.83 -8.89 -13.72
C SER A 163 -11.95 -8.37 -14.61
N MET A 164 -12.00 -8.83 -15.87
CA MET A 164 -13.14 -8.56 -16.76
C MET A 164 -14.39 -9.39 -16.43
N ALA A 165 -14.28 -10.38 -15.54
CA ALA A 165 -15.41 -11.21 -15.13
C ALA A 165 -16.36 -10.49 -14.16
N PHE A 166 -15.87 -9.43 -13.48
CA PHE A 166 -16.61 -8.67 -12.49
C PHE A 166 -16.84 -7.24 -12.96
N LEU A 167 -18.08 -6.75 -12.81
CA LEU A 167 -18.47 -5.41 -13.26
C LEU A 167 -18.07 -4.31 -12.27
N ASP A 168 -17.67 -4.69 -11.06
CA ASP A 168 -17.33 -3.80 -9.96
C ASP A 168 -15.84 -3.88 -9.56
N SER A 169 -15.04 -4.65 -10.31
CA SER A 169 -13.57 -4.69 -10.25
C SER A 169 -12.98 -3.26 -10.21
N ALA A 170 -12.14 -2.97 -9.21
CA ALA A 170 -11.59 -1.63 -9.00
C ALA A 170 -10.14 -1.63 -8.50
N LEU A 171 -9.38 -0.58 -8.84
CA LEU A 171 -8.08 -0.33 -8.21
C LEU A 171 -8.24 -0.17 -6.72
N VAL A 172 -9.22 0.63 -6.26
CA VAL A 172 -9.64 0.63 -4.86
C VAL A 172 -11.11 0.31 -4.75
N TYR A 173 -11.42 -0.75 -4.03
CA TYR A 173 -12.77 -1.20 -3.73
C TYR A 173 -13.08 -0.94 -2.27
N VAL A 174 -14.17 -0.22 -2.01
CA VAL A 174 -14.63 0.08 -0.65
C VAL A 174 -15.89 -0.71 -0.37
N ASP A 175 -15.76 -1.74 0.46
CA ASP A 175 -16.89 -2.47 1.02
C ASP A 175 -17.10 -2.08 2.49
N GLY A 176 -17.60 -0.86 2.68
CA GLY A 176 -17.81 -0.25 3.98
C GLY A 176 -17.80 1.27 3.89
N SER A 177 -17.55 1.97 4.99
CA SER A 177 -17.48 3.43 4.99
C SER A 177 -16.06 3.94 5.20
N VAL A 178 -15.79 5.16 4.72
CA VAL A 178 -14.53 5.88 4.95
C VAL A 178 -14.86 7.25 5.53
N THR A 179 -14.31 7.57 6.70
CA THR A 179 -14.45 8.89 7.33
C THR A 179 -13.10 9.57 7.38
N LEU A 180 -13.01 10.81 6.90
CA LEU A 180 -11.82 11.63 6.95
C LEU A 180 -12.11 12.92 7.73
N GLN A 181 -11.24 13.25 8.68
CA GLN A 181 -11.38 14.45 9.50
C GLN A 181 -10.01 14.95 10.01
N GLY A 182 -9.98 16.12 10.66
CA GLY A 182 -8.78 16.64 11.32
C GLY A 182 -7.55 16.75 10.43
N GLY A 183 -7.68 17.21 9.18
CA GLY A 183 -6.55 17.41 8.27
C GLY A 183 -6.05 16.15 7.57
N ALA A 184 -6.79 15.03 7.67
CA ALA A 184 -6.42 13.76 7.07
C ALA A 184 -6.56 13.78 5.54
N GLN A 185 -5.77 12.95 4.85
CA GLN A 185 -5.82 12.86 3.39
C GLN A 185 -5.90 11.43 2.85
N TRP A 186 -6.67 11.27 1.77
CA TRP A 186 -6.66 10.06 0.95
C TRP A 186 -6.38 10.39 -0.51
N ARG A 187 -5.34 9.77 -1.08
CA ARG A 187 -4.80 10.14 -2.39
C ARG A 187 -4.75 8.91 -3.31
N LEU A 188 -5.46 8.98 -4.42
CA LEU A 188 -5.46 8.01 -5.52
C LEU A 188 -4.88 8.70 -6.74
N THR A 189 -3.56 8.58 -6.94
CA THR A 189 -2.85 9.46 -7.89
C THR A 189 -1.87 8.76 -8.80
N GLY A 190 -1.89 9.06 -10.11
CA GLY A 190 -0.85 8.59 -11.03
C GLY A 190 -0.94 7.11 -11.41
N ASN A 191 -2.07 6.43 -11.14
CA ASN A 191 -2.18 4.99 -11.38
C ASN A 191 -2.54 4.66 -12.82
N SER A 192 -2.02 3.55 -13.34
CA SER A 192 -2.41 2.94 -14.60
C SER A 192 -3.32 1.74 -14.34
N VAL A 193 -4.55 1.77 -14.84
CA VAL A 193 -5.59 0.79 -14.50
C VAL A 193 -6.21 0.17 -15.75
N GLY A 194 -6.16 -1.15 -15.84
CA GLY A 194 -6.80 -1.95 -16.89
C GLY A 194 -7.89 -2.86 -16.32
N ALA A 195 -8.96 -3.09 -17.09
CA ALA A 195 -10.07 -3.99 -16.75
C ALA A 195 -10.71 -3.74 -15.36
N ALA A 196 -10.67 -2.49 -14.89
CA ALA A 196 -11.18 -2.08 -13.59
C ALA A 196 -11.59 -0.60 -13.59
N SER A 197 -12.44 -0.20 -12.65
CA SER A 197 -12.64 1.20 -12.25
C SER A 197 -11.47 1.69 -11.39
N ILE A 198 -11.32 3.01 -11.21
CA ILE A 198 -10.35 3.57 -10.26
C ILE A 198 -10.85 3.38 -8.83
N LEU A 199 -12.11 3.70 -8.59
CA LEU A 199 -12.75 3.63 -7.27
C LEU A 199 -14.14 3.01 -7.40
N SER A 200 -14.46 2.04 -6.56
CA SER A 200 -15.78 1.41 -6.46
C SER A 200 -16.25 1.40 -5.00
N ILE A 201 -17.55 1.56 -4.78
CA ILE A 201 -18.19 1.48 -3.46
C ILE A 201 -19.37 0.50 -3.57
N SER A 202 -19.39 -0.54 -2.74
CA SER A 202 -20.29 -1.70 -2.90
C SER A 202 -21.79 -1.38 -2.80
N TYR A 203 -22.21 -0.51 -1.87
CA TYR A 203 -23.63 -0.28 -1.58
C TYR A 203 -23.98 1.20 -1.33
N ALA A 204 -25.26 1.55 -1.51
CA ALA A 204 -25.76 2.92 -1.35
C ALA A 204 -25.64 3.47 0.08
N GLN A 205 -25.69 2.61 1.10
CA GLN A 205 -25.52 3.02 2.51
C GLN A 205 -24.08 3.37 2.88
N HIS A 206 -23.09 2.85 2.14
CA HIS A 206 -21.68 3.09 2.39
C HIS A 206 -21.29 4.51 1.99
N LYS A 207 -20.52 5.21 2.84
CA LYS A 207 -20.19 6.62 2.60
C LYS A 207 -18.70 6.91 2.66
N ILE A 208 -18.25 7.82 1.81
CA ILE A 208 -17.01 8.57 2.00
C ILE A 208 -17.39 9.94 2.56
N GLN A 209 -17.04 10.20 3.81
CA GLN A 209 -17.41 11.41 4.54
C GLN A 209 -16.15 12.22 4.86
N LEU A 210 -16.16 13.51 4.52
CA LEU A 210 -15.05 14.42 4.80
C LEU A 210 -15.56 15.58 5.67
N SER A 211 -14.79 15.94 6.70
CA SER A 211 -15.04 17.12 7.53
C SER A 211 -13.73 17.78 7.97
N ASP A 212 -13.85 18.98 8.53
CA ASP A 212 -12.75 19.81 9.06
C ASP A 212 -11.80 20.40 8.02
N SER A 213 -11.00 21.37 8.47
CA SER A 213 -10.00 22.05 7.64
C SER A 213 -8.78 21.18 7.37
N GLY A 214 -8.25 21.31 6.14
CA GLY A 214 -7.09 20.55 5.66
C GLY A 214 -7.38 19.10 5.30
N THR A 215 -8.62 18.63 5.48
CA THR A 215 -9.03 17.27 5.12
C THR A 215 -9.30 17.17 3.61
N THR A 216 -8.61 16.25 2.94
CA THR A 216 -8.63 16.18 1.47
C THR A 216 -8.72 14.75 0.92
N VAL A 217 -9.62 14.51 -0.04
CA VAL A 217 -9.56 13.35 -0.93
C VAL A 217 -9.11 13.83 -2.31
N ALA A 218 -8.11 13.18 -2.90
CA ALA A 218 -7.58 13.52 -4.22
C ALA A 218 -7.60 12.32 -5.18
N LEU A 219 -8.36 12.42 -6.27
CA LEU A 219 -8.40 11.46 -7.38
C LEU A 219 -7.84 12.14 -8.64
N ALA A 220 -6.54 11.98 -8.91
CA ALA A 220 -5.90 12.77 -9.96
C ALA A 220 -4.84 12.01 -10.75
N LYS A 221 -4.63 12.40 -12.03
CA LYS A 221 -3.55 11.88 -12.87
C LYS A 221 -3.61 10.36 -13.09
N ASN A 222 -4.76 9.72 -12.88
CA ASN A 222 -4.93 8.29 -13.15
C ASN A 222 -5.26 8.05 -14.62
N ARG A 223 -4.89 6.88 -15.14
CA ARG A 223 -5.16 6.48 -16.52
C ARG A 223 -5.86 5.12 -16.54
N GLN A 224 -7.09 5.10 -17.02
CA GLN A 224 -7.84 3.88 -17.31
C GLN A 224 -7.54 3.46 -18.75
N VAL A 225 -6.65 2.49 -18.95
CA VAL A 225 -6.06 2.16 -20.28
C VAL A 225 -7.05 1.43 -21.18
N VAL A 226 -7.59 0.31 -20.71
CA VAL A 226 -8.58 -0.51 -21.43
C VAL A 226 -9.61 -1.01 -20.43
N SER A 227 -10.80 -0.43 -20.44
CA SER A 227 -11.89 -0.88 -19.58
C SER A 227 -13.26 -0.57 -20.18
N ARG A 228 -14.17 -1.54 -20.08
CA ARG A 228 -15.61 -1.32 -20.32
C ARG A 228 -16.30 -0.70 -19.10
N LEU A 229 -15.65 -0.74 -17.94
CA LEU A 229 -16.20 -0.21 -16.69
C LEU A 229 -16.08 1.31 -16.65
N SER A 230 -16.93 1.94 -15.83
CA SER A 230 -16.86 3.37 -15.57
C SER A 230 -15.55 3.75 -14.87
N PHE A 231 -15.19 5.03 -14.94
CA PHE A 231 -14.04 5.56 -14.20
C PHE A 231 -14.19 5.34 -12.69
N ALA A 232 -15.39 5.58 -12.19
CA ALA A 232 -15.80 5.40 -10.81
C ALA A 232 -17.14 4.66 -10.77
N ASN A 233 -17.31 3.74 -9.82
CA ASN A 233 -18.51 2.92 -9.67
C ASN A 233 -19.14 3.12 -8.28
N PHE A 234 -19.93 4.18 -8.14
CA PHE A 234 -20.70 4.50 -6.95
C PHE A 234 -21.78 5.54 -7.30
N LEU A 235 -22.71 5.78 -6.37
CA LEU A 235 -23.69 6.85 -6.45
C LEU A 235 -23.08 8.16 -5.94
N SER A 236 -23.46 9.30 -6.51
CA SER A 236 -23.04 10.62 -6.01
C SER A 236 -23.38 10.81 -4.53
N SER A 237 -24.48 10.22 -4.06
CA SER A 237 -24.90 10.24 -2.65
C SER A 237 -24.00 9.41 -1.72
N ASN A 238 -23.10 8.58 -2.26
CA ASN A 238 -22.06 7.91 -1.45
C ASN A 238 -20.99 8.89 -0.95
N ILE A 239 -20.89 10.09 -1.52
CA ILE A 239 -19.89 11.08 -1.15
C ILE A 239 -20.57 12.22 -0.36
N VAL A 240 -20.01 12.55 0.80
CA VAL A 240 -20.45 13.67 1.64
C VAL A 240 -19.23 14.52 1.97
N VAL A 241 -19.22 15.77 1.49
CA VAL A 241 -18.13 16.72 1.73
C VAL A 241 -18.66 17.86 2.59
N THR A 242 -18.16 17.97 3.82
CA THR A 242 -18.51 19.08 4.71
C THR A 242 -17.43 20.15 4.62
N SER A 243 -17.80 21.35 4.16
CA SER A 243 -16.90 22.51 4.15
C SER A 243 -16.30 22.75 5.55
N PRO A 244 -14.98 23.00 5.68
CA PRO A 244 -14.02 23.37 4.62
C PRO A 244 -13.21 22.21 4.00
N ALA A 245 -13.61 20.96 4.20
CA ALA A 245 -12.93 19.82 3.58
C ALA A 245 -13.04 19.83 2.04
N ARG A 246 -12.14 19.13 1.36
CA ARG A 246 -12.05 19.13 -0.11
C ARG A 246 -12.03 17.71 -0.68
N PHE A 247 -12.91 17.44 -1.62
CA PHE A 247 -12.72 16.33 -2.55
C PHE A 247 -12.33 16.94 -3.88
N VAL A 248 -11.13 16.63 -4.37
CA VAL A 248 -10.63 17.10 -5.66
C VAL A 248 -10.50 15.94 -6.65
N VAL A 249 -10.99 16.13 -7.87
CA VAL A 249 -10.88 15.16 -8.96
C VAL A 249 -10.47 15.86 -10.24
N GLY A 250 -9.47 15.35 -10.95
CA GLY A 250 -9.04 16.03 -12.17
C GLY A 250 -7.82 15.43 -12.85
N CYS A 251 -7.66 15.79 -14.11
CA CYS A 251 -6.64 15.24 -14.99
C CYS A 251 -6.57 13.70 -14.95
N ASN A 252 -7.70 13.02 -15.01
CA ASN A 252 -7.73 11.57 -15.17
C ASN A 252 -8.05 11.25 -16.63
N LEU A 253 -7.43 10.20 -17.15
CA LEU A 253 -7.52 9.80 -18.55
C LEU A 253 -8.25 8.47 -18.71
N ARG A 254 -9.05 8.34 -19.76
CA ARG A 254 -9.53 7.08 -20.30
C ARG A 254 -8.92 6.90 -21.68
N GLY A 255 -8.07 5.89 -21.83
CA GLY A 255 -7.15 5.86 -22.96
C GLY A 255 -6.22 7.08 -22.92
N ASP A 256 -6.34 7.95 -23.91
CA ASP A 256 -5.62 9.24 -24.01
C ASP A 256 -6.53 10.46 -23.82
N GLU A 257 -7.83 10.24 -23.58
CA GLU A 257 -8.83 11.32 -23.45
C GLU A 257 -9.11 11.63 -21.98
N GLU A 258 -9.29 12.92 -21.66
CA GLU A 258 -9.66 13.34 -20.30
C GLU A 258 -11.08 12.88 -19.95
N VAL A 259 -11.25 12.35 -18.73
CA VAL A 259 -12.52 11.81 -18.23
C VAL A 259 -13.52 12.95 -17.99
N SER A 260 -14.74 12.77 -18.50
CA SER A 260 -15.88 13.61 -18.10
C SER A 260 -16.48 13.12 -16.79
N TYR A 261 -16.67 14.04 -15.85
CA TYR A 261 -17.20 13.76 -14.51
C TYR A 261 -18.69 14.13 -14.34
N HIS A 262 -19.36 14.53 -15.42
CA HIS A 262 -20.75 14.99 -15.37
C HIS A 262 -21.67 13.92 -14.76
N GLY A 263 -22.32 14.26 -13.64
CA GLY A 263 -23.25 13.37 -12.94
C GLY A 263 -22.59 12.23 -12.15
N VAL A 264 -21.26 12.17 -12.07
CA VAL A 264 -20.53 11.15 -11.30
C VAL A 264 -20.37 11.56 -9.84
N PHE A 265 -20.03 12.83 -9.60
CA PHE A 265 -19.73 13.39 -8.28
C PHE A 265 -20.80 14.42 -7.87
N PRO A 266 -21.04 14.63 -6.55
CA PRO A 266 -21.88 15.72 -6.08
C PRO A 266 -21.24 17.10 -6.31
N GLU A 267 -22.04 18.17 -6.20
CA GLU A 267 -21.63 19.55 -6.51
C GLU A 267 -20.46 20.06 -5.64
N ASP A 268 -20.33 19.55 -4.42
CA ASP A 268 -19.26 19.94 -3.48
C ASP A 268 -17.86 19.42 -3.89
N VAL A 269 -17.78 18.53 -4.89
CA VAL A 269 -16.51 18.02 -5.42
C VAL A 269 -15.91 19.03 -6.38
N VAL A 270 -14.63 19.38 -6.15
CA VAL A 270 -13.88 20.30 -7.00
C VAL A 270 -13.29 19.54 -8.17
N VAL A 271 -13.65 19.96 -9.39
CA VAL A 271 -13.16 19.39 -10.64
C VAL A 271 -12.09 20.29 -11.26
N PHE A 272 -10.99 19.71 -11.78
CA PHE A 272 -9.98 20.44 -12.54
C PHE A 272 -9.50 19.68 -13.77
N SER A 273 -9.00 20.39 -14.78
CA SER A 273 -8.57 19.82 -16.05
C SER A 273 -7.07 19.50 -16.09
N CYS A 274 -6.66 18.59 -16.97
CA CYS A 274 -5.25 18.43 -17.31
C CYS A 274 -4.62 19.76 -17.77
N GLY A 275 -3.35 19.97 -17.42
CA GLY A 275 -2.63 21.22 -17.68
C GLY A 275 -2.91 22.36 -16.69
N THR A 276 -3.86 22.18 -15.76
CA THR A 276 -4.06 23.10 -14.62
C THR A 276 -3.44 22.50 -13.36
N CYS A 277 -2.86 23.35 -12.51
CA CYS A 277 -2.38 22.92 -11.20
C CYS A 277 -3.48 23.08 -10.15
N ASN A 278 -3.73 22.00 -9.42
CA ASN A 278 -4.55 22.02 -8.22
C ASN A 278 -3.66 21.64 -7.04
N ASP A 279 -3.48 22.60 -6.13
CA ASP A 279 -2.56 22.50 -4.99
C ASP A 279 -2.88 21.26 -4.12
N ASP A 280 -4.16 21.04 -3.82
CA ASP A 280 -4.66 19.91 -3.01
C ASP A 280 -4.38 18.54 -3.66
N ALA A 281 -4.45 18.46 -4.99
CA ALA A 281 -4.15 17.25 -5.76
C ALA A 281 -2.66 17.03 -6.00
N ALA A 282 -1.85 18.09 -5.99
CA ALA A 282 -0.40 18.01 -6.24
C ALA A 282 0.38 17.69 -4.96
N CYS A 283 0.06 18.35 -3.85
CA CYS A 283 0.89 18.39 -2.66
C CYS A 283 0.15 17.88 -1.42
N TYR A 284 0.90 17.30 -0.48
CA TYR A 284 0.39 17.00 0.85
C TYR A 284 0.54 18.24 1.74
N MET A 285 -0.56 18.97 1.87
CA MET A 285 -0.59 20.33 2.44
C MET A 285 0.03 20.47 3.84
N PRO A 286 -0.14 19.52 4.79
CA PRO A 286 0.53 19.65 6.09
C PRO A 286 2.06 19.77 5.97
N GLY A 287 2.66 19.08 5.00
CA GLY A 287 4.09 19.10 4.71
C GLY A 287 4.57 20.12 3.69
N THR A 288 3.64 20.82 3.03
CA THR A 288 3.96 21.75 1.95
C THR A 288 4.23 23.14 2.50
N GLU A 289 5.35 23.74 2.10
CA GLU A 289 5.71 25.12 2.41
C GLU A 289 5.15 26.09 1.35
N SER A 290 5.33 25.77 0.06
CA SER A 290 4.78 26.55 -1.05
C SER A 290 4.48 25.68 -2.26
N VAL A 291 3.60 26.16 -3.15
CA VAL A 291 3.27 25.49 -4.42
C VAL A 291 3.60 26.43 -5.58
N ASP A 292 4.48 25.99 -6.47
CA ASP A 292 4.67 26.65 -7.76
C ASP A 292 3.59 26.18 -8.73
N ARG A 293 2.59 27.03 -8.96
CA ARG A 293 1.45 26.72 -9.83
C ARG A 293 1.80 26.63 -11.32
N SER A 294 2.95 27.13 -11.74
CA SER A 294 3.37 27.09 -13.15
C SER A 294 3.91 25.71 -13.54
N SER A 295 4.69 25.10 -12.65
CA SER A 295 5.26 23.76 -12.80
C SER A 295 4.43 22.68 -12.08
N CYS A 296 3.49 23.09 -11.24
CA CYS A 296 2.74 22.25 -10.33
C CYS A 296 3.63 21.41 -9.40
N SER A 297 4.69 22.05 -8.87
CA SER A 297 5.64 21.46 -7.95
C SER A 297 5.49 22.00 -6.54
N CYS A 298 5.80 21.16 -5.55
CA CYS A 298 5.71 21.48 -4.13
C CYS A 298 7.11 21.80 -3.57
N SER A 299 7.26 22.89 -2.81
CA SER A 299 8.38 23.02 -1.86
C SER A 299 7.93 22.45 -0.51
N CYS A 300 8.80 21.67 0.11
CA CYS A 300 8.47 20.94 1.32
C CYS A 300 9.06 21.63 2.54
N LYS A 301 8.31 21.60 3.66
CA LYS A 301 8.83 22.01 4.96
C LYS A 301 9.95 21.07 5.40
N ASP A 302 10.76 21.53 6.35
CA ASP A 302 11.81 20.71 6.97
C ASP A 302 11.24 19.36 7.48
N GLY A 303 11.92 18.27 7.14
CA GLY A 303 11.53 16.90 7.52
C GLY A 303 10.43 16.27 6.65
N TRP A 304 10.02 16.91 5.55
CA TRP A 304 9.09 16.35 4.57
C TRP A 304 9.81 16.05 3.26
N HIS A 305 9.36 15.01 2.55
CA HIS A 305 10.15 14.38 1.49
C HIS A 305 9.38 14.20 0.19
N GLY A 306 10.13 14.13 -0.91
CA GLY A 306 9.63 13.80 -2.25
C GLY A 306 8.80 14.91 -2.91
N ALA A 307 8.38 14.65 -4.15
CA ALA A 307 7.70 15.63 -4.99
C ALA A 307 6.32 16.09 -4.45
N SER A 308 5.70 15.29 -3.57
CA SER A 308 4.42 15.61 -2.95
C SER A 308 4.53 16.01 -1.46
N CYS A 309 5.73 16.18 -0.92
CA CYS A 309 5.97 16.55 0.49
C CYS A 309 5.28 15.59 1.48
N LEU A 310 5.62 14.31 1.39
CA LEU A 310 5.06 13.23 2.22
C LEU A 310 5.83 13.10 3.55
N PRO A 311 5.20 12.58 4.63
CA PRO A 311 5.78 12.56 5.98
C PRO A 311 6.88 11.51 6.18
N PHE A 312 7.32 10.85 5.11
CA PHE A 312 8.14 9.66 5.20
C PHE A 312 9.31 9.68 4.24
N GLU A 313 10.44 9.21 4.74
CA GLU A 313 11.62 8.88 3.94
C GLU A 313 11.50 7.41 3.57
N VAL A 314 11.21 7.12 2.29
CA VAL A 314 11.39 5.76 1.79
C VAL A 314 12.87 5.61 1.47
N PRO A 315 13.59 4.64 2.05
CA PRO A 315 14.97 4.43 1.67
C PRO A 315 15.01 3.96 0.20
N ASP A 316 15.48 4.83 -0.71
CA ASP A 316 15.71 4.49 -2.13
C ASP A 316 16.78 3.38 -2.31
N THR A 317 17.34 2.88 -1.20
CA THR A 317 18.59 2.13 -1.13
C THR A 317 18.50 0.81 -0.37
N PHE A 318 17.32 0.20 -0.19
CA PHE A 318 17.29 -1.23 0.07
C PHE A 318 17.58 -1.99 -1.23
N VAL A 319 18.80 -1.83 -1.74
CA VAL A 319 19.38 -2.74 -2.73
C VAL A 319 19.32 -4.11 -2.07
N PRO A 320 18.52 -5.07 -2.57
CA PRO A 320 18.61 -6.44 -2.09
C PRO A 320 20.09 -6.81 -2.18
N PRO A 321 20.72 -7.38 -1.13
CA PRO A 321 22.09 -7.83 -1.27
C PRO A 321 22.15 -8.63 -2.57
N VAL A 322 23.07 -8.24 -3.47
CA VAL A 322 23.26 -8.88 -4.78
C VAL A 322 23.08 -10.35 -4.53
N ALA A 323 22.07 -10.97 -5.15
CA ALA A 323 21.81 -12.39 -5.00
C ALA A 323 23.17 -13.06 -5.08
N GLU A 324 23.66 -13.64 -3.98
CA GLU A 324 24.89 -14.41 -4.01
C GLU A 324 24.62 -15.38 -5.15
N ARG A 325 25.32 -15.17 -6.27
CA ARG A 325 25.23 -16.06 -7.41
C ARG A 325 25.35 -17.43 -6.78
N ALA A 326 24.35 -18.29 -7.01
CA ALA A 326 24.49 -19.69 -6.73
C ALA A 326 25.90 -20.04 -7.20
N VAL A 327 26.78 -20.40 -6.26
CA VAL A 327 28.15 -20.75 -6.57
C VAL A 327 28.03 -22.05 -7.33
N ASP A 328 27.92 -21.92 -8.65
CA ASP A 328 28.25 -22.97 -9.57
C ASP A 328 29.70 -23.34 -9.29
N GLY A 329 29.87 -24.54 -8.74
CA GLY A 329 31.12 -25.29 -8.75
C GLY A 329 32.34 -24.61 -8.15
N ASP A 330 32.46 -24.59 -6.81
CA ASP A 330 33.70 -25.03 -6.16
C ASP A 330 33.49 -25.16 -4.64
N THR A 331 33.12 -26.35 -4.21
CA THR A 331 33.22 -26.80 -2.82
C THR A 331 34.69 -26.91 -2.43
N SER A 332 35.22 -25.94 -1.69
CA SER A 332 36.42 -26.15 -0.88
C SER A 332 36.01 -26.63 0.52
N CYS A 333 35.52 -27.86 0.59
CA CYS A 333 35.41 -28.58 1.86
C CYS A 333 36.79 -29.18 2.18
N VAL A 334 37.33 -28.88 3.37
CA VAL A 334 38.49 -29.61 3.88
C VAL A 334 37.98 -30.94 4.43
N VAL A 335 38.31 -32.03 3.74
CA VAL A 335 37.97 -33.41 4.15
C VAL A 335 39.25 -34.11 4.63
N ASN A 336 39.14 -34.92 5.69
CA ASN A 336 40.23 -35.70 6.32
C ASN A 336 41.30 -34.89 7.10
N GLN A 337 40.89 -33.94 7.95
CA GLN A 337 41.79 -33.39 8.97
C GLN A 337 41.20 -33.49 10.38
N THR A 338 42.05 -33.80 11.36
CA THR A 338 41.69 -33.83 12.78
C THR A 338 41.98 -32.46 13.39
N LEU A 339 40.94 -31.68 13.68
CA LEU A 339 41.05 -30.36 14.29
C LEU A 339 41.38 -30.48 15.78
N THR A 340 42.56 -29.99 16.19
CA THR A 340 43.00 -30.03 17.60
C THR A 340 42.83 -28.71 18.37
N ASN A 341 42.71 -27.56 17.69
CA ASN A 341 42.29 -26.29 18.28
C ASN A 341 41.81 -25.30 17.21
N LEU A 342 40.71 -24.59 17.47
CA LEU A 342 40.18 -23.54 16.59
C LEU A 342 39.91 -22.27 17.40
N THR A 343 40.47 -21.13 16.98
CA THR A 343 40.18 -19.82 17.58
C THR A 343 39.27 -19.05 16.63
N LEU A 344 38.05 -18.71 17.07
CA LEU A 344 37.01 -18.09 16.25
C LEU A 344 36.99 -16.56 16.45
N ASN A 345 37.05 -15.80 15.35
CA ASN A 345 36.72 -14.37 15.33
C ASN A 345 35.28 -14.21 14.82
N MET A 346 34.36 -13.87 15.71
CA MET A 346 32.90 -14.01 15.54
C MET A 346 32.21 -12.97 14.63
N TRP A 347 32.87 -12.41 13.61
CA TRP A 347 32.29 -11.32 12.81
C TRP A 347 31.84 -11.73 11.39
N LYS A 348 31.81 -13.04 11.08
CA LYS A 348 31.11 -13.61 9.92
C LYS A 348 30.57 -15.00 10.30
N THR A 349 29.27 -15.23 10.19
CA THR A 349 28.64 -16.50 10.58
C THR A 349 28.12 -17.26 9.36
N HIS A 350 28.94 -18.17 8.82
CA HIS A 350 28.48 -19.44 8.23
C HIS A 350 29.60 -20.49 8.43
N HIS A 351 29.35 -21.47 9.29
CA HIS A 351 30.20 -22.65 9.44
C HIS A 351 29.32 -23.90 9.40
N CYS A 352 29.50 -24.73 8.37
CA CYS A 352 28.92 -26.08 8.32
C CYS A 352 29.94 -27.08 8.84
N TYR A 353 29.54 -27.89 9.82
CA TYR A 353 30.29 -29.07 10.27
C TYR A 353 29.43 -30.30 9.99
N VAL A 354 30.03 -31.32 9.37
CA VAL A 354 29.48 -32.67 9.32
C VAL A 354 30.55 -33.57 9.95
N CYS A 355 30.17 -34.36 10.94
CA CYS A 355 31.05 -35.32 11.61
C CYS A 355 31.56 -36.39 10.65
#